data_AF-A0A7J6REY0-F1
#
_entry.id   AF-A0A7J6REY0-F1
#
_cell.length_a   1.000
_cell.length_b   1.000
_cell.length_c   1.000
_cell.angle_alpha   90.00
_cell.angle_beta   90.00
_cell.angle_gamma   90.00
#
_symmetry.space_group_name_H-M   'P 1'
#
loop_
_entity.id
_entity.type
_entity.pdbx_description
1 polymer ?
#
loop_
_entity_poly.entity_id
_entity_poly.type
_entity_poly.pdbx_seq_one_letter_code
_entity_poly.pdbx_strand_id
1 'polypeptide(L)'
;MSSDLSAAVRSVEAFLLYPHSRYTAPPTPPTELPGCPLYEGARKAANAVVEAKWEQAFQEPVIAELLQKWEDVETLERSLREAAAGKGPEGELSVLVAAVACLQCFVQANWTGPEVTGEAIPMFPNQRALESARNSYIMSRLEVDGEPLYDVTRGPQLLLTSVTVLCGDMLRQSSLESVGVWRARAAFVWQRMLAEATARGDGQSVTCMQACVQEYGEALRKGGYITEDLCRQVAACGPSTVPSALREGEDDRDGEEEVTVKMMPCEAVPNTVRSVLVLELAIHTSYYGLPTDVSDDIIDVAAKHVGFSWEITGVEGIKRRYQTQAFAQLTCVTKSSLPAPMVGAAAAGETTGEDEGAHQNVQMAELDPDTDVLESVQYTSDEFKPTVLHAVEQAILLTKAVRLLLSSAADDDDAITMEQIGCLVNRALVLPENFNDPRDAGCSAHWLVYSAGLWLRCRTEFGRVKTRNRAAFQLQALVDQYKDKLPEDEGGA
;
A
#
# COMPACT_ATOMS: atom_id res chain seq x y z
N MET A 1 -5.76 13.23 33.00
CA MET A 1 -6.73 13.56 31.93
C MET A 1 -6.05 14.05 30.66
N SER A 2 -5.38 15.22 30.61
CA SER A 2 -4.75 15.69 29.35
C SER A 2 -3.59 14.79 28.85
N SER A 3 -2.80 14.20 29.76
CA SER A 3 -1.72 13.26 29.41
C SER A 3 -2.26 11.91 28.91
N ASP A 4 -3.30 11.41 29.57
CA ASP A 4 -3.88 10.09 29.30
C ASP A 4 -4.62 10.11 27.98
N LEU A 5 -5.32 11.20 27.68
CA LEU A 5 -5.97 11.42 26.39
C LEU A 5 -4.96 11.49 25.24
N SER A 6 -3.86 12.23 25.41
CA SER A 6 -2.81 12.30 24.36
C SER A 6 -2.19 10.93 24.07
N ALA A 7 -1.94 10.12 25.12
CA ALA A 7 -1.47 8.76 24.94
C ALA A 7 -2.52 7.85 24.26
N ALA A 8 -3.79 8.00 24.61
CA ALA A 8 -4.90 7.26 24.02
C ALA A 8 -5.10 7.62 22.53
N VAL A 9 -5.02 8.90 22.17
CA VAL A 9 -5.03 9.39 20.78
C VAL A 9 -3.86 8.80 20.00
N ARG A 10 -2.64 8.89 20.54
CA ARG A 10 -1.45 8.29 19.90
C ARG A 10 -1.61 6.79 19.65
N SER A 11 -2.27 6.07 20.56
CA SER A 11 -2.53 4.63 20.36
C SER A 11 -3.45 4.36 19.16
N VAL A 12 -4.44 5.21 18.90
CA VAL A 12 -5.30 5.12 17.71
C VAL A 12 -4.51 5.48 16.46
N GLU A 13 -3.69 6.53 16.50
CA GLU A 13 -2.83 6.92 15.37
C GLU A 13 -1.87 5.79 14.96
N ALA A 14 -1.18 5.20 15.94
CA ALA A 14 -0.29 4.06 15.70
C ALA A 14 -1.06 2.86 15.13
N PHE A 15 -2.28 2.60 15.64
CA PHE A 15 -3.14 1.52 15.18
C PHE A 15 -3.57 1.70 13.72
N LEU A 16 -3.90 2.92 13.30
CA LEU A 16 -4.25 3.24 11.91
C LEU A 16 -3.07 3.03 10.94
N LEU A 17 -1.82 3.21 11.39
CA LEU A 17 -0.64 3.03 10.53
C LEU A 17 -0.42 1.58 10.09
N TYR A 18 -1.03 0.61 10.77
CA TYR A 18 -0.92 -0.80 10.39
C TYR A 18 -1.60 -1.06 9.04
N PRO A 19 -0.98 -1.89 8.18
CA PRO A 19 -1.58 -2.24 6.91
C PRO A 19 -2.91 -2.98 7.13
N HIS A 20 -3.94 -2.57 6.40
CA HIS A 20 -5.23 -3.25 6.37
C HIS A 20 -5.04 -4.68 5.88
N SER A 21 -5.32 -5.63 6.75
CA SER A 21 -5.30 -7.03 6.38
C SER A 21 -6.11 -7.80 7.41
N ARG A 22 -7.29 -8.28 6.99
CA ARG A 22 -8.07 -9.32 7.69
C ARG A 22 -7.26 -10.60 7.95
N TYR A 23 -6.09 -10.71 7.32
CA TYR A 23 -5.22 -11.88 7.28
C TYR A 23 -3.95 -11.71 8.13
N THR A 24 -3.84 -10.62 8.88
CA THR A 24 -2.83 -10.47 9.93
C THR A 24 -3.49 -10.36 11.27
N ALA A 25 -2.88 -10.95 12.29
CA ALA A 25 -3.29 -10.74 13.66
C ALA A 25 -3.39 -9.23 13.92
N PRO A 26 -4.56 -8.71 14.33
CA PRO A 26 -4.72 -7.30 14.56
C PRO A 26 -3.72 -6.86 15.63
N PRO A 27 -3.13 -5.67 15.49
CA PRO A 27 -2.20 -5.15 16.48
C PRO A 27 -2.90 -4.96 17.83
N THR A 28 -2.13 -4.65 18.87
CA THR A 28 -2.70 -4.29 20.19
C THR A 28 -3.81 -3.26 20.00
N PRO A 29 -5.04 -3.55 20.47
CA PRO A 29 -6.17 -2.66 20.26
C PRO A 29 -5.89 -1.31 20.94
N PRO A 30 -6.42 -0.20 20.40
CA PRO A 30 -6.20 1.11 20.99
C PRO A 30 -6.76 1.19 22.41
N THR A 31 -6.09 1.97 23.25
CA THR A 31 -6.40 2.13 24.67
C THR A 31 -7.82 2.63 24.89
N GLU A 32 -8.57 2.03 25.81
CA GLU A 32 -9.90 2.53 26.17
C GLU A 32 -9.79 3.69 27.16
N LEU A 33 -10.63 4.72 26.97
CA LEU A 33 -10.71 5.89 27.84
C LEU A 33 -12.18 6.20 28.19
N PRO A 34 -12.77 5.48 29.17
CA PRO A 34 -14.14 5.71 29.59
C PRO A 34 -14.35 7.14 30.06
N GLY A 35 -15.40 7.80 29.55
CA GLY A 35 -15.75 9.19 29.87
C GLY A 35 -15.42 10.22 28.78
N CYS A 36 -14.74 9.81 27.70
CA CYS A 36 -14.51 10.64 26.51
C CYS A 36 -15.30 10.08 25.31
N PRO A 37 -16.57 10.49 25.10
CA PRO A 37 -17.43 9.87 24.08
C PRO A 37 -16.98 10.13 22.64
N LEU A 38 -16.38 11.29 22.36
CA LEU A 38 -15.84 11.62 21.05
C LEU A 38 -14.64 10.72 20.73
N TYR A 39 -13.69 10.60 21.67
CA TYR A 39 -12.57 9.67 21.56
C TYR A 39 -13.03 8.23 21.35
N GLU A 40 -13.97 7.73 22.16
CA GLU A 40 -14.44 6.34 22.06
C GLU A 40 -15.13 6.07 20.71
N GLY A 41 -15.89 7.03 20.18
CA GLY A 41 -16.47 6.92 18.84
C GLY A 41 -15.40 6.84 17.75
N ALA A 42 -14.39 7.73 17.79
CA ALA A 42 -13.27 7.69 16.85
C ALA A 42 -12.45 6.40 16.96
N ARG A 43 -12.25 5.88 18.17
CA ARG A 43 -11.56 4.61 18.44
C ARG A 43 -12.29 3.42 17.82
N LYS A 44 -13.61 3.32 18.01
CA LYS A 44 -14.44 2.25 17.41
C LYS A 44 -14.41 2.31 15.89
N ALA A 45 -14.54 3.51 15.34
CA ALA A 45 -14.43 3.72 13.89
C ALA A 45 -13.04 3.29 13.38
N ALA A 46 -11.95 3.64 14.08
CA ALA A 46 -10.60 3.22 13.71
C ALA A 46 -10.42 1.69 13.73
N ASN A 47 -10.99 0.98 14.71
CA ASN A 47 -11.03 -0.49 14.74
C ASN A 47 -11.72 -1.05 13.49
N ALA A 48 -12.91 -0.55 13.18
CA ALA A 48 -13.66 -0.97 12.00
C ALA A 48 -12.91 -0.66 10.69
N VAL A 49 -12.21 0.48 10.62
CA VAL A 49 -11.36 0.86 9.49
C VAL A 49 -10.23 -0.15 9.30
N VAL A 50 -9.47 -0.48 10.35
CA VAL A 50 -8.36 -1.46 10.26
C VAL A 50 -8.84 -2.83 9.80
N GLU A 51 -10.02 -3.26 10.25
CA GLU A 51 -10.64 -4.53 9.85
C GLU A 51 -11.34 -4.50 8.48
N ALA A 52 -11.30 -3.36 7.76
CA ALA A 52 -12.01 -3.14 6.51
C ALA A 52 -13.52 -3.46 6.63
N LYS A 53 -14.13 -3.01 7.73
CA LYS A 53 -15.58 -3.05 8.01
C LYS A 53 -16.18 -1.67 7.79
N TRP A 54 -16.26 -1.26 6.53
CA TRP A 54 -16.63 0.11 6.13
C TRP A 54 -17.99 0.55 6.66
N GLU A 55 -19.02 -0.29 6.56
CA GLU A 55 -20.36 0.06 7.05
C GLU A 55 -20.34 0.39 8.55
N GLN A 56 -19.63 -0.40 9.36
CA GLN A 56 -19.49 -0.14 10.79
C GLN A 56 -18.74 1.17 11.03
N ALA A 57 -17.62 1.39 10.34
CA ALA A 57 -16.83 2.61 10.47
C ALA A 57 -17.63 3.88 10.13
N PHE A 58 -18.43 3.84 9.07
CA PHE A 58 -19.20 4.99 8.59
C PHE A 58 -20.55 5.19 9.32
N GLN A 59 -21.10 4.15 9.95
CA GLN A 59 -22.28 4.25 10.80
C GLN A 59 -21.97 4.73 12.23
N GLU A 60 -20.71 4.67 12.67
CA GLU A 60 -20.31 5.23 13.96
C GLU A 60 -20.74 6.71 14.03
N PRO A 61 -21.52 7.13 15.06
CA PRO A 61 -22.16 8.44 15.06
C PRO A 61 -21.21 9.62 14.85
N VAL A 62 -20.00 9.53 15.42
CA VAL A 62 -18.95 10.56 15.29
C VAL A 62 -18.49 10.74 13.85
N ILE A 63 -18.50 9.67 13.03
CA ILE A 63 -18.12 9.72 11.61
C ILE A 63 -19.35 10.02 10.73
N ALA A 64 -20.48 9.39 11.03
CA ALA A 64 -21.75 9.60 10.33
C ALA A 64 -22.17 11.08 10.34
N GLU A 65 -22.05 11.76 11.48
CA GLU A 65 -22.38 13.19 11.60
C GLU A 65 -21.51 14.07 10.70
N LEU A 66 -20.25 13.70 10.44
CA LEU A 66 -19.34 14.43 9.56
C LEU A 66 -19.72 14.26 8.09
N LEU A 67 -20.12 13.04 7.70
CA LEU A 67 -20.20 12.60 6.30
C LEU A 67 -21.62 12.44 5.74
N GLN A 68 -22.68 12.42 6.55
CA GLN A 68 -24.05 12.16 6.08
C GLN A 68 -24.89 13.42 5.80
N LYS A 69 -24.46 14.60 6.28
CA LYS A 69 -25.23 15.87 6.18
C LYS A 69 -24.67 16.86 5.16
N TRP A 70 -24.21 16.40 4.00
CA TRP A 70 -23.70 17.31 2.96
C TRP A 70 -24.58 17.28 1.72
N GLU A 71 -24.88 18.46 1.20
CA GLU A 71 -25.62 18.66 -0.06
C GLU A 71 -24.65 18.94 -1.21
N ASP A 72 -23.51 19.57 -0.90
CA ASP A 72 -22.46 20.00 -1.83
C ASP A 72 -21.06 19.95 -1.15
N VAL A 73 -20.00 20.22 -1.91
CA VAL A 73 -18.62 20.17 -1.40
C VAL A 73 -18.38 21.24 -0.30
N GLU A 74 -19.02 22.39 -0.39
CA GLU A 74 -18.85 23.48 0.58
C GLU A 74 -19.43 23.14 1.95
N THR A 75 -20.60 22.50 1.99
CA THR A 75 -21.24 22.02 3.22
C THR A 75 -20.44 20.89 3.87
N LEU A 76 -19.86 19.99 3.06
CA LEU A 76 -18.93 18.96 3.54
C LEU A 76 -17.67 19.59 4.16
N GLU A 77 -17.01 20.51 3.45
CA GLU A 77 -15.82 21.21 3.93
C GLU A 77 -16.09 21.96 5.24
N ARG A 78 -17.25 22.62 5.35
CA ARG A 78 -17.67 23.33 6.56
C ARG A 78 -17.84 22.36 7.74
N SER A 79 -18.56 21.26 7.55
CA SER A 79 -18.80 20.24 8.58
C SER A 79 -17.49 19.67 9.14
N LEU A 80 -16.57 19.32 8.24
CA LEU A 80 -15.25 18.80 8.62
C LEU A 80 -14.39 19.86 9.33
N ARG A 81 -14.39 21.12 8.84
CA ARG A 81 -13.67 22.23 9.48
C ARG A 81 -14.19 22.54 10.87
N GLU A 82 -15.51 22.57 11.08
CA GLU A 82 -16.12 22.78 12.40
C GLU A 82 -15.78 21.65 13.38
N ALA A 83 -15.65 20.42 12.89
CA ALA A 83 -15.23 19.29 13.72
C ALA A 83 -13.75 19.34 14.11
N ALA A 84 -12.88 19.80 13.21
CA ALA A 84 -11.46 20.03 13.48
C ALA A 84 -11.24 21.25 14.39
N ALA A 85 -11.95 22.35 14.15
CA ALA A 85 -11.83 23.61 14.88
C ALA A 85 -12.71 23.60 16.16
N GLY A 86 -12.11 23.25 17.30
CA GLY A 86 -12.72 23.54 18.61
C GLY A 86 -13.08 22.34 19.48
N LYS A 87 -12.65 21.12 19.15
CA LYS A 87 -12.88 19.90 19.95
C LYS A 87 -11.60 19.24 20.51
N GLY A 88 -10.46 19.92 20.45
CA GLY A 88 -9.19 19.37 20.91
C GLY A 88 -8.72 18.15 20.09
N PRO A 89 -7.76 17.35 20.60
CA PRO A 89 -7.18 16.25 19.83
C PRO A 89 -8.20 15.15 19.45
N GLU A 90 -9.31 15.02 20.18
CA GLU A 90 -10.39 14.06 19.86
C GLU A 90 -11.16 14.45 18.60
N GLY A 91 -11.38 15.75 18.38
CA GLY A 91 -12.03 16.26 17.17
C GLY A 91 -11.15 16.10 15.94
N GLU A 92 -9.87 16.49 16.06
CA GLU A 92 -8.86 16.27 15.03
C GLU A 92 -8.76 14.77 14.68
N LEU A 93 -8.73 13.89 15.70
CA LEU A 93 -8.68 12.45 15.50
C LEU A 93 -9.91 11.92 14.76
N SER A 94 -11.10 12.42 15.08
CA SER A 94 -12.35 12.02 14.40
C SER A 94 -12.32 12.36 12.91
N VAL A 95 -11.83 13.56 12.58
CA VAL A 95 -11.67 14.03 11.20
C VAL A 95 -10.59 13.23 10.47
N LEU A 96 -9.47 12.91 11.13
CA LEU A 96 -8.44 12.03 10.60
C LEU A 96 -9.00 10.63 10.29
N VAL A 97 -9.70 10.01 11.24
CA VAL A 97 -10.30 8.67 11.07
C VAL A 97 -11.28 8.67 9.89
N ALA A 98 -12.12 9.71 9.74
CA ALA A 98 -13.02 9.83 8.60
C ALA A 98 -12.26 9.92 7.27
N ALA A 99 -11.20 10.73 7.19
CA ALA A 99 -10.39 10.85 5.99
C ALA A 99 -9.63 9.57 5.62
N VAL A 100 -9.14 8.84 6.64
CA VAL A 100 -8.50 7.53 6.46
C VAL A 100 -9.50 6.47 6.00
N ALA A 101 -10.69 6.43 6.61
CA ALA A 101 -11.77 5.54 6.19
C ALA A 101 -12.14 5.76 4.72
N CYS A 102 -12.31 7.02 4.31
CA CYS A 102 -12.58 7.38 2.92
C CYS A 102 -11.44 6.95 1.98
N LEU A 103 -10.18 7.23 2.33
CA LEU A 103 -9.03 6.86 1.50
C LEU A 103 -8.94 5.35 1.28
N GLN A 104 -9.07 4.57 2.36
CA GLN A 104 -8.88 3.13 2.33
C GLN A 104 -10.06 2.44 1.65
N CYS A 105 -11.29 2.90 1.91
CA CYS A 105 -12.47 2.46 1.19
C CYS A 105 -12.36 2.77 -0.32
N PHE A 106 -11.80 3.93 -0.69
CA PHE A 106 -11.55 4.30 -2.08
C PHE A 106 -10.51 3.38 -2.75
N VAL A 107 -9.40 3.10 -2.06
CA VAL A 107 -8.37 2.17 -2.52
C VAL A 107 -8.94 0.77 -2.72
N GLN A 108 -9.80 0.32 -1.80
CA GLN A 108 -10.48 -0.97 -1.95
C GLN A 108 -11.39 -1.00 -3.17
N ALA A 109 -12.21 0.02 -3.35
CA ALA A 109 -13.17 0.11 -4.45
C ALA A 109 -12.52 0.18 -5.84
N ASN A 110 -11.29 0.69 -5.94
CA ASN A 110 -10.62 0.91 -7.22
C ASN A 110 -9.47 -0.09 -7.51
N TRP A 111 -8.74 -0.59 -6.51
CA TRP A 111 -7.51 -1.37 -6.74
C TRP A 111 -7.45 -2.74 -6.09
N THR A 112 -7.85 -2.87 -4.83
CA THR A 112 -7.61 -4.14 -4.11
C THR A 112 -8.77 -5.11 -4.20
N GLY A 113 -10.01 -4.59 -4.33
CA GLY A 113 -11.20 -5.37 -4.06
C GLY A 113 -11.21 -5.93 -2.63
N PRO A 114 -12.19 -6.77 -2.27
CA PRO A 114 -13.41 -7.12 -3.00
C PRO A 114 -14.32 -5.91 -3.22
N GLU A 115 -15.32 -6.05 -4.10
CA GLU A 115 -16.22 -4.95 -4.45
C GLU A 115 -16.88 -4.34 -3.19
N VAL A 116 -16.76 -3.02 -3.06
CA VAL A 116 -17.38 -2.27 -1.97
C VAL A 116 -18.83 -2.01 -2.33
N THR A 117 -19.74 -2.76 -1.71
CA THR A 117 -21.20 -2.60 -1.87
C THR A 117 -21.83 -2.24 -0.54
N GLY A 118 -22.70 -1.23 -0.50
CA GLY A 118 -23.48 -0.94 0.69
C GLY A 118 -24.17 0.43 0.63
N GLU A 119 -25.48 0.46 0.84
CA GLU A 119 -26.25 1.71 0.96
C GLU A 119 -25.82 2.53 2.20
N ALA A 120 -25.20 1.86 3.18
CA ALA A 120 -24.74 2.44 4.43
C ALA A 120 -23.42 3.23 4.30
N ILE A 121 -22.71 3.12 3.18
CA ILE A 121 -21.45 3.85 2.99
C ILE A 121 -21.80 5.24 2.45
N PRO A 122 -21.59 6.32 3.23
CA PRO A 122 -21.88 7.66 2.79
C PRO A 122 -21.09 7.92 1.52
N MET A 123 -21.70 8.65 0.61
CA MET A 123 -21.07 9.07 -0.65
C MET A 123 -20.92 7.98 -1.73
N PHE A 124 -21.22 6.70 -1.44
CA PHE A 124 -21.50 5.73 -2.51
C PHE A 124 -22.93 5.93 -3.03
N PRO A 125 -23.14 5.94 -4.34
CA PRO A 125 -24.41 6.41 -4.87
C PRO A 125 -25.48 5.32 -4.99
N ASN A 126 -26.73 5.66 -4.65
CA ASN A 126 -27.93 4.85 -4.93
C ASN A 126 -28.82 5.41 -6.07
N GLN A 127 -28.49 6.54 -6.74
CA GLN A 127 -29.38 7.25 -7.70
C GLN A 127 -28.68 8.00 -8.87
N ARG A 128 -28.67 7.35 -10.05
CA ARG A 128 -27.89 7.68 -11.27
C ARG A 128 -27.91 9.11 -11.86
N ALA A 129 -28.93 9.93 -11.63
CA ALA A 129 -29.11 11.20 -12.37
C ALA A 129 -28.52 12.44 -11.66
N LEU A 130 -28.70 12.55 -10.33
CA LEU A 130 -28.06 13.60 -9.52
C LEU A 130 -26.54 13.38 -9.44
N GLU A 131 -26.12 12.12 -9.59
CA GLU A 131 -24.74 11.66 -9.59
C GLU A 131 -23.91 12.24 -10.73
N SER A 132 -24.40 12.28 -11.97
CA SER A 132 -23.56 12.70 -13.10
C SER A 132 -23.12 14.16 -13.01
N ALA A 133 -24.03 15.07 -12.64
CA ALA A 133 -23.71 16.49 -12.45
C ALA A 133 -22.82 16.71 -11.21
N ARG A 134 -23.13 16.03 -10.09
CA ARG A 134 -22.32 16.10 -8.86
C ARG A 134 -20.92 15.53 -9.08
N ASN A 135 -20.79 14.44 -9.82
CA ASN A 135 -19.52 13.82 -10.14
C ASN A 135 -18.70 14.74 -11.03
N SER A 136 -19.28 15.40 -12.04
CA SER A 136 -18.54 16.36 -12.87
C SER A 136 -17.93 17.50 -12.06
N TYR A 137 -18.67 18.05 -11.09
CA TYR A 137 -18.15 19.09 -10.20
C TYR A 137 -17.05 18.55 -9.27
N ILE A 138 -17.24 17.35 -8.71
CA ILE A 138 -16.24 16.70 -7.85
C ILE A 138 -14.96 16.39 -8.62
N MET A 139 -15.06 15.88 -9.84
CA MET A 139 -13.90 15.62 -10.69
C MET A 139 -13.11 16.92 -10.95
N SER A 140 -13.80 18.05 -11.16
CA SER A 140 -13.14 19.36 -11.33
C SER A 140 -12.42 19.84 -10.07
N ARG A 141 -12.87 19.42 -8.87
CA ARG A 141 -12.21 19.73 -7.59
C ARG A 141 -11.02 18.81 -7.29
N LEU A 142 -10.96 17.67 -7.98
CA LEU A 142 -9.86 16.72 -7.93
C LEU A 142 -8.83 16.93 -9.05
N GLU A 143 -9.02 17.95 -9.90
CA GLU A 143 -8.00 18.40 -10.83
C GLU A 143 -6.83 19.03 -10.05
N VAL A 144 -5.61 18.66 -10.40
CA VAL A 144 -4.39 19.17 -9.77
C VAL A 144 -3.33 19.38 -10.83
N ASP A 145 -2.67 20.54 -10.79
CA ASP A 145 -1.66 20.95 -11.78
C ASP A 145 -2.12 20.85 -13.25
N GLY A 146 -3.44 21.04 -13.48
CA GLY A 146 -4.06 20.94 -14.81
C GLY A 146 -4.39 19.52 -15.27
N GLU A 147 -4.12 18.51 -14.44
CA GLU A 147 -4.38 17.11 -14.74
C GLU A 147 -5.72 16.66 -14.12
N PRO A 148 -6.69 16.18 -14.92
CA PRO A 148 -7.97 15.73 -14.42
C PRO A 148 -7.89 14.31 -13.85
N LEU A 149 -8.88 13.94 -13.04
CA LEU A 149 -9.03 12.56 -12.56
C LEU A 149 -9.48 11.62 -13.70
N TYR A 150 -9.08 10.35 -13.60
CA TYR A 150 -9.55 9.27 -14.46
C TYR A 150 -11.09 9.15 -14.42
N ASP A 151 -11.71 9.05 -15.59
CA ASP A 151 -13.16 9.18 -15.79
C ASP A 151 -13.98 7.98 -15.27
N VAL A 152 -13.37 6.79 -15.19
CA VAL A 152 -14.02 5.56 -14.68
C VAL A 152 -13.78 5.36 -13.17
N THR A 153 -13.31 6.38 -12.46
CA THR A 153 -13.08 6.32 -11.01
C THR A 153 -14.35 6.01 -10.23
N ARG A 154 -14.30 5.00 -9.36
CA ARG A 154 -15.41 4.64 -8.46
C ARG A 154 -15.31 5.43 -7.16
N GLY A 155 -16.43 6.03 -6.75
CA GLY A 155 -16.54 6.78 -5.48
C GLY A 155 -15.57 7.97 -5.36
N PRO A 156 -15.46 8.88 -6.36
CA PRO A 156 -14.54 10.02 -6.31
C PRO A 156 -14.77 10.96 -5.10
N GLN A 157 -15.98 10.96 -4.53
CA GLN A 157 -16.32 11.67 -3.29
C GLN A 157 -15.42 11.27 -2.11
N LEU A 158 -15.04 10.00 -2.03
CA LEU A 158 -14.20 9.47 -0.95
C LEU A 158 -12.78 10.03 -1.06
N LEU A 159 -12.23 10.01 -2.27
CA LEU A 159 -10.93 10.61 -2.54
C LEU A 159 -10.96 12.10 -2.25
N LEU A 160 -11.98 12.83 -2.74
CA LEU A 160 -12.17 14.25 -2.46
C LEU A 160 -12.17 14.53 -0.96
N THR A 161 -12.99 13.83 -0.19
CA THR A 161 -13.06 13.99 1.27
C THR A 161 -11.69 13.80 1.92
N SER A 162 -10.96 12.76 1.50
CA SER A 162 -9.65 12.45 2.04
C SER A 162 -8.61 13.52 1.73
N VAL A 163 -8.49 13.94 0.46
CA VAL A 163 -7.50 14.96 0.05
C VAL A 163 -7.84 16.34 0.60
N THR A 164 -9.13 16.70 0.70
CA THR A 164 -9.58 17.94 1.33
C THR A 164 -9.12 18.03 2.79
N VAL A 165 -9.21 16.93 3.54
CA VAL A 165 -8.77 16.88 4.94
C VAL A 165 -7.25 16.84 5.06
N LEU A 166 -6.59 15.94 4.30
CA LEU A 166 -5.18 15.60 4.51
C LEU A 166 -4.20 16.49 3.73
N CYS A 167 -4.55 16.85 2.49
CA CYS A 167 -3.73 17.69 1.61
C CYS A 167 -4.08 19.19 1.75
N GLY A 168 -5.28 19.50 2.26
CA GLY A 168 -5.73 20.86 2.54
C GLY A 168 -5.07 21.54 3.75
N ASP A 169 -5.74 22.57 4.28
CA ASP A 169 -5.32 23.37 5.44
C ASP A 169 -5.85 22.85 6.79
N MET A 170 -6.88 21.99 6.75
CA MET A 170 -7.68 21.60 7.91
C MET A 170 -6.90 20.99 9.07
N LEU A 171 -5.97 20.07 8.77
CA LEU A 171 -5.12 19.42 9.77
C LEU A 171 -3.66 19.92 9.73
N ARG A 172 -3.38 21.03 9.02
CA ARG A 172 -2.01 21.51 8.81
C ARG A 172 -1.30 21.89 10.11
N GLN A 173 -2.05 22.38 11.11
CA GLN A 173 -1.53 22.77 12.44
C GLN A 173 -1.93 21.79 13.55
N SER A 174 -2.35 20.57 13.19
CA SER A 174 -2.86 19.58 14.12
C SER A 174 -1.82 19.15 15.18
N SER A 175 -2.32 18.66 16.31
CA SER A 175 -1.55 18.00 17.36
C SER A 175 -1.13 16.57 17.03
N LEU A 176 -1.77 15.96 16.03
CA LEU A 176 -1.62 14.57 15.63
C LEU A 176 -0.26 14.29 14.97
N GLU A 177 0.27 13.09 15.21
CA GLU A 177 1.62 12.65 14.83
C GLU A 177 1.65 11.78 13.56
N SER A 178 0.49 11.38 13.04
CA SER A 178 0.35 10.52 11.84
C SER A 178 -0.15 11.23 10.59
N VAL A 179 -0.56 12.51 10.71
CA VAL A 179 -1.14 13.29 9.60
C VAL A 179 -0.18 13.36 8.40
N GLY A 180 1.12 13.54 8.62
CA GLY A 180 2.12 13.59 7.55
C GLY A 180 2.18 12.30 6.72
N VAL A 181 2.05 11.14 7.37
CA VAL A 181 2.01 9.83 6.68
C VAL A 181 0.75 9.72 5.82
N TRP A 182 -0.40 10.05 6.40
CA TRP A 182 -1.68 9.95 5.69
C TRP A 182 -1.80 10.96 4.55
N ARG A 183 -1.26 12.17 4.71
CA ARG A 183 -1.11 13.16 3.64
C ARG A 183 -0.28 12.61 2.48
N ALA A 184 0.86 11.98 2.77
CA ALA A 184 1.70 11.36 1.74
C ALA A 184 0.96 10.24 1.00
N ARG A 185 0.27 9.36 1.72
CA ARG A 185 -0.55 8.29 1.13
C ARG A 185 -1.69 8.85 0.27
N ALA A 186 -2.42 9.84 0.76
CA ALA A 186 -3.52 10.48 0.03
C ALA A 186 -3.02 11.16 -1.25
N ALA A 187 -1.93 11.93 -1.17
CA ALA A 187 -1.32 12.59 -2.33
C ALA A 187 -0.81 11.57 -3.36
N PHE A 188 -0.19 10.47 -2.92
CA PHE A 188 0.26 9.43 -3.84
C PHE A 188 -0.92 8.69 -4.50
N VAL A 189 -2.00 8.42 -3.76
CA VAL A 189 -3.22 7.86 -4.33
C VAL A 189 -3.82 8.84 -5.35
N TRP A 190 -3.89 10.12 -5.01
CA TRP A 190 -4.41 11.17 -5.90
C TRP A 190 -3.60 11.24 -7.20
N GLN A 191 -2.26 11.29 -7.12
CA GLN A 191 -1.36 11.23 -8.27
C GLN A 191 -1.66 10.03 -9.18
N ARG A 192 -1.88 8.86 -8.62
CA ARG A 192 -2.11 7.62 -9.39
C ARG A 192 -3.49 7.54 -10.02
N MET A 193 -4.40 8.45 -9.67
CA MET A 193 -5.74 8.51 -10.22
C MET A 193 -5.89 9.59 -11.30
N LEU A 194 -4.85 10.37 -11.60
CA LEU A 194 -4.89 11.35 -12.69
C LEU A 194 -4.89 10.62 -14.04
N ALA A 195 -5.64 11.14 -15.01
CA ALA A 195 -5.96 10.42 -16.25
C ALA A 195 -4.73 10.04 -17.08
N GLU A 196 -3.77 10.95 -17.20
CA GLU A 196 -2.53 10.75 -17.97
C GLU A 196 -1.34 10.36 -17.09
N ALA A 197 -1.55 10.15 -15.79
CA ALA A 197 -0.45 9.86 -14.89
C ALA A 197 0.19 8.51 -15.17
N THR A 198 1.49 8.55 -15.48
CA THR A 198 2.32 7.36 -15.62
C THR A 198 3.56 7.46 -14.75
N ALA A 199 4.12 6.30 -14.41
CA ALA A 199 5.43 6.21 -13.77
C ALA A 199 6.59 6.61 -14.71
N ARG A 200 6.30 7.03 -15.95
CA ARG A 200 7.29 7.46 -16.96
C ARG A 200 7.46 8.97 -17.04
N GLY A 201 6.77 9.73 -16.19
CA GLY A 201 6.85 11.19 -16.15
C GLY A 201 5.63 11.92 -16.68
N ASP A 202 4.80 11.25 -17.49
CA ASP A 202 3.59 11.85 -18.05
C ASP A 202 2.50 12.03 -16.97
N GLY A 203 1.75 13.14 -17.01
CA GLY A 203 0.66 13.43 -16.07
C GLY A 203 1.08 13.50 -14.59
N GLN A 204 2.36 13.76 -14.31
CA GLN A 204 2.86 13.87 -12.94
C GLN A 204 2.58 15.26 -12.36
N SER A 205 1.88 15.29 -11.22
CA SER A 205 1.58 16.48 -10.44
C SER A 205 2.75 16.83 -9.52
N VAL A 206 3.25 18.05 -9.66
CA VAL A 206 4.26 18.66 -8.79
C VAL A 206 3.73 18.80 -7.36
N THR A 207 2.46 19.20 -7.22
CA THR A 207 1.78 19.35 -5.93
C THR A 207 1.71 18.02 -5.19
N CYS A 208 1.30 16.94 -5.88
CA CYS A 208 1.27 15.61 -5.28
C CYS A 208 2.68 15.11 -4.92
N MET A 209 3.66 15.33 -5.82
CA MET A 209 5.05 14.93 -5.60
C MET A 209 5.64 15.61 -4.36
N GLN A 210 5.42 16.91 -4.20
CA GLN A 210 5.86 17.66 -3.02
C GLN A 210 5.31 17.03 -1.73
N ALA A 211 4.02 16.71 -1.68
CA ALA A 211 3.39 16.13 -0.52
C ALA A 211 3.85 14.68 -0.23
N CYS A 212 3.88 13.80 -1.24
CA CYS A 212 4.17 12.38 -1.01
C CYS A 212 5.65 12.00 -1.02
N VAL A 213 6.52 12.86 -1.55
CA VAL A 213 7.97 12.63 -1.57
C VAL A 213 8.70 13.58 -0.62
N GLN A 214 8.61 14.89 -0.83
CA GLN A 214 9.43 15.85 -0.09
C GLN A 214 8.96 16.03 1.36
N GLU A 215 7.68 16.38 1.55
CA GLU A 215 7.09 16.54 2.88
C GLU A 215 7.11 15.22 3.65
N TYR A 216 6.90 14.09 2.95
CA TYR A 216 6.97 12.77 3.55
C TYR A 216 8.38 12.39 3.99
N GLY A 217 9.39 12.61 3.15
CA GLY A 217 10.80 12.42 3.52
C GLY A 217 11.18 13.24 4.75
N GLU A 218 10.75 14.50 4.80
CA GLU A 218 10.97 15.38 5.96
C GLU A 218 10.24 14.89 7.22
N ALA A 219 9.01 14.37 7.09
CA ALA A 219 8.28 13.73 8.18
C ALA A 219 9.06 12.53 8.74
N LEU A 220 9.51 11.62 7.86
CA LEU A 220 10.27 10.43 8.22
C LEU A 220 11.62 10.79 8.86
N ARG A 221 12.28 11.85 8.40
CA ARG A 221 13.50 12.38 9.01
C ARG A 221 13.24 12.89 10.43
N LYS A 222 12.20 13.72 10.64
CA LYS A 222 11.80 14.22 11.96
C LYS A 222 11.44 13.10 12.94
N GLY A 223 10.82 12.03 12.44
CA GLY A 223 10.50 10.84 13.22
C GLY A 223 11.67 9.88 13.45
N GLY A 224 12.85 10.10 12.84
CA GLY A 224 14.02 9.23 12.99
C GLY A 224 13.96 7.92 12.20
N TYR A 225 13.16 7.84 11.13
CA TYR A 225 13.04 6.66 10.27
C TYR A 225 14.13 6.61 9.19
N ILE A 226 14.57 7.77 8.72
CA ILE A 226 15.65 7.94 7.73
C ILE A 226 16.69 8.94 8.24
N THR A 227 17.90 8.90 7.67
CA THR A 227 18.97 9.84 8.03
C THR A 227 18.76 11.22 7.41
N GLU A 228 19.37 12.23 8.02
CA GLU A 228 19.41 13.60 7.50
C GLU A 228 19.99 13.65 6.06
N ASP A 229 21.06 12.90 5.80
CA ASP A 229 21.70 12.87 4.48
C ASP A 229 20.79 12.27 3.40
N LEU A 230 20.08 11.17 3.73
CA LEU A 230 19.13 10.55 2.80
C LEU A 230 17.94 11.48 2.53
N CYS A 231 17.44 12.17 3.57
CA CYS A 231 16.39 13.16 3.39
C CYS A 231 16.82 14.32 2.47
N ARG A 232 18.07 14.78 2.57
CA ARG A 232 18.61 15.82 1.66
C ARG A 232 18.72 15.32 0.23
N GLN A 233 19.12 14.07 0.02
CA GLN A 233 19.14 13.47 -1.32
C GLN A 233 17.72 13.43 -1.91
N VAL A 234 16.72 12.99 -1.14
CA VAL A 234 15.31 13.00 -1.56
C VAL A 234 14.83 14.41 -1.91
N ALA A 235 15.13 15.39 -1.07
CA ALA A 235 14.77 16.79 -1.30
C ALA A 235 15.43 17.38 -2.56
N ALA A 236 16.70 17.03 -2.80
CA ALA A 236 17.47 17.45 -3.98
C ALA A 236 16.93 16.85 -5.29
N CYS A 237 16.22 15.73 -5.20
CA CYS A 237 15.59 15.07 -6.35
C CYS A 237 14.19 15.63 -6.66
N GLY A 238 13.72 16.63 -5.93
CA GLY A 238 12.38 17.20 -6.10
C GLY A 238 12.21 18.17 -7.28
N PRO A 239 11.02 18.80 -7.40
CA PRO A 239 10.66 19.70 -8.49
C PRO A 239 11.49 21.00 -8.57
N SER A 240 12.48 21.20 -7.68
CA SER A 240 13.41 22.34 -7.76
C SER A 240 14.31 22.31 -9.02
N THR A 241 14.21 21.25 -9.83
CA THR A 241 14.80 21.13 -11.17
C THR A 241 13.85 21.55 -12.30
N VAL A 242 12.60 21.89 -12.00
CA VAL A 242 11.62 22.41 -12.96
C VAL A 242 11.94 23.90 -13.24
N PRO A 243 12.01 24.36 -14.50
CA PRO A 243 12.33 25.75 -14.82
C PRO A 243 11.40 26.73 -14.10
N SER A 244 11.96 27.82 -13.56
CA SER A 244 11.22 28.90 -12.86
C SER A 244 10.01 29.45 -13.63
N ALA A 245 9.96 29.24 -14.95
CA ALA A 245 8.87 29.65 -15.84
C ALA A 245 7.58 28.83 -15.69
N LEU A 246 7.61 27.66 -15.03
CA LEU A 246 6.43 26.85 -14.72
C LEU A 246 5.95 27.03 -13.26
N ARG A 247 6.66 27.85 -12.46
CA ARG A 247 6.24 28.25 -11.11
C ARG A 247 5.28 29.44 -11.20
N GLU A 248 4.20 29.30 -11.96
CA GLU A 248 3.15 30.33 -11.98
C GLU A 248 2.42 30.28 -10.63
N GLY A 249 2.67 31.27 -9.76
CA GLY A 249 1.98 31.46 -8.48
C GLY A 249 2.82 31.36 -7.21
N GLU A 250 4.15 31.15 -7.30
CA GLU A 250 5.00 31.08 -6.10
C GLU A 250 5.62 32.41 -5.66
N ASP A 251 5.63 33.44 -6.51
CA ASP A 251 6.26 34.75 -6.21
C ASP A 251 5.48 35.62 -5.19
N ASP A 252 4.34 35.16 -4.65
CA ASP A 252 3.57 35.87 -3.62
C ASP A 252 3.52 35.14 -2.26
N ARG A 253 4.31 34.09 -2.03
CA ARG A 253 4.35 33.34 -0.76
C ARG A 253 5.46 33.81 0.20
N ASP A 254 5.77 35.09 0.19
CA ASP A 254 6.62 35.73 1.20
C ASP A 254 5.88 35.79 2.55
N GLY A 255 5.96 34.70 3.33
CA GLY A 255 5.46 34.66 4.71
C GLY A 255 4.85 33.34 5.21
N GLU A 256 4.93 32.23 4.46
CA GLU A 256 4.43 30.94 4.98
C GLU A 256 5.26 30.49 6.19
N GLU A 257 4.65 30.46 7.38
CA GLU A 257 5.21 29.82 8.57
C GLU A 257 5.63 28.38 8.22
N GLU A 258 6.88 28.04 8.53
CA GLU A 258 7.45 26.70 8.28
C GLU A 258 6.54 25.63 8.89
N VAL A 259 5.92 24.81 8.02
CA VAL A 259 4.98 23.77 8.45
C VAL A 259 5.71 22.78 9.35
N THR A 260 5.37 22.78 10.64
CA THR A 260 5.91 21.82 11.61
C THR A 260 5.23 20.48 11.43
N VAL A 261 5.67 19.70 10.44
CA VAL A 261 5.23 18.32 10.26
C VAL A 261 5.61 17.52 11.51
N LYS A 262 4.61 17.10 12.30
CA LYS A 262 4.79 16.19 13.43
C LYS A 262 4.84 14.77 12.90
N MET A 263 5.71 13.96 13.50
CA MET A 263 5.85 12.55 13.18
C MET A 263 6.06 11.76 14.47
N MET A 264 5.38 10.63 14.59
CA MET A 264 5.59 9.72 15.72
C MET A 264 7.05 9.24 15.75
N PRO A 265 7.74 9.30 16.89
CA PRO A 265 9.12 8.81 17.00
C PRO A 265 9.21 7.35 16.57
N CYS A 266 10.26 6.99 15.83
CA CYS A 266 10.42 5.64 15.31
C CYS A 266 10.40 4.61 16.43
N GLU A 267 10.92 4.92 17.62
CA GLU A 267 10.96 4.02 18.78
C GLU A 267 9.57 3.58 19.27
N ALA A 268 8.54 4.42 19.04
CA ALA A 268 7.17 4.16 19.48
C ALA A 268 6.39 3.22 18.54
N VAL A 269 6.92 2.97 17.33
CA VAL A 269 6.28 2.15 16.29
C VAL A 269 7.00 0.79 16.18
N PRO A 270 6.33 -0.33 15.89
CA PRO A 270 7.03 -1.61 15.69
C PRO A 270 7.93 -1.62 14.45
N ASN A 271 9.00 -2.41 14.49
CA ASN A 271 9.98 -2.52 13.41
C ASN A 271 9.38 -2.83 12.03
N THR A 272 8.35 -3.67 11.97
CA THR A 272 7.66 -4.02 10.72
C THR A 272 6.97 -2.81 10.11
N VAL A 273 6.25 -2.02 10.93
CA VAL A 273 5.58 -0.80 10.48
C VAL A 273 6.60 0.28 10.10
N ARG A 274 7.70 0.43 10.86
CA ARG A 274 8.82 1.32 10.47
C ARG A 274 9.34 1.00 9.07
N SER A 275 9.57 -0.27 8.79
CA SER A 275 10.05 -0.75 7.50
C SER A 275 9.05 -0.43 6.38
N VAL A 276 7.75 -0.68 6.60
CA VAL A 276 6.69 -0.36 5.63
C VAL A 276 6.62 1.14 5.34
N LEU A 277 6.69 2.00 6.35
CA LEU A 277 6.66 3.46 6.16
C LEU A 277 7.82 3.96 5.30
N VAL A 278 9.03 3.44 5.54
CA VAL A 278 10.21 3.78 4.71
C VAL A 278 10.06 3.20 3.30
N LEU A 279 9.49 2.00 3.18
CA LEU A 279 9.24 1.35 1.89
C LEU A 279 8.22 2.12 1.03
N GLU A 280 7.21 2.74 1.65
CA GLU A 280 6.27 3.63 0.96
C GLU A 280 7.02 4.78 0.27
N LEU A 281 8.00 5.40 0.96
CA LEU A 281 8.82 6.45 0.34
C LEU A 281 9.60 5.91 -0.87
N ALA A 282 10.18 4.72 -0.79
CA ALA A 282 10.88 4.11 -1.93
C ALA A 282 9.94 3.88 -3.13
N ILE A 283 8.69 3.48 -2.88
CA ILE A 283 7.68 3.34 -3.95
C ILE A 283 7.38 4.70 -4.59
N HIS A 284 7.21 5.74 -3.76
CA HIS A 284 6.94 7.09 -4.27
C HIS A 284 8.11 7.62 -5.10
N THR A 285 9.35 7.54 -4.60
CA THR A 285 10.54 8.01 -5.32
C THR A 285 10.75 7.25 -6.63
N SER A 286 10.49 5.93 -6.63
CA SER A 286 10.56 5.10 -7.83
C SER A 286 9.52 5.49 -8.87
N TYR A 287 8.31 5.85 -8.45
CA TYR A 287 7.23 6.27 -9.35
C TYR A 287 7.54 7.58 -10.08
N TYR A 288 8.13 8.55 -9.39
CA TYR A 288 8.54 9.84 -9.97
C TYR A 288 9.87 9.75 -10.75
N GLY A 289 10.39 8.55 -11.00
CA GLY A 289 11.62 8.36 -11.77
C GLY A 289 12.86 9.00 -11.15
N LEU A 290 12.88 9.16 -9.81
CA LEU A 290 14.01 9.74 -9.11
C LEU A 290 15.26 8.84 -9.21
N PRO A 291 16.46 9.39 -8.97
CA PRO A 291 17.70 8.64 -9.07
C PRO A 291 17.66 7.28 -8.37
N THR A 292 18.13 6.25 -9.08
CA THR A 292 17.97 4.85 -8.67
C THR A 292 18.73 4.52 -7.39
N ASP A 293 19.85 5.20 -7.16
CA ASP A 293 20.68 5.10 -5.96
C ASP A 293 19.93 5.56 -4.72
N VAL A 294 19.22 6.69 -4.78
CA VAL A 294 18.41 7.18 -3.66
C VAL A 294 17.31 6.19 -3.30
N SER A 295 16.60 5.67 -4.30
CA SER A 295 15.53 4.68 -4.06
C SER A 295 16.08 3.36 -3.49
N ASP A 296 17.27 2.93 -3.92
CA ASP A 296 17.96 1.76 -3.38
C ASP A 296 18.43 1.97 -1.93
N ASP A 297 18.98 3.13 -1.61
CA ASP A 297 19.39 3.48 -0.25
C ASP A 297 18.18 3.49 0.71
N ILE A 298 17.02 3.98 0.26
CA ILE A 298 15.76 3.92 1.03
C ILE A 298 15.33 2.46 1.27
N ILE A 299 15.40 1.60 0.25
CA ILE A 299 15.09 0.16 0.38
C ILE A 299 16.02 -0.51 1.41
N ASP A 300 17.32 -0.17 1.38
CA ASP A 300 18.31 -0.69 2.33
C ASP A 300 18.03 -0.21 3.76
N VAL A 301 17.58 1.03 3.94
CA VAL A 301 17.13 1.53 5.26
C VAL A 301 15.88 0.78 5.73
N ALA A 302 14.91 0.54 4.86
CA ALA A 302 13.72 -0.25 5.19
C ALA A 302 14.09 -1.68 5.63
N ALA A 303 15.03 -2.33 4.95
CA ALA A 303 15.52 -3.66 5.28
C ALA A 303 16.26 -3.71 6.64
N LYS A 304 17.03 -2.67 6.97
CA LYS A 304 17.73 -2.54 8.26
C LYS A 304 16.76 -2.51 9.45
N HIS A 305 15.59 -1.87 9.33
CA HIS A 305 14.59 -1.81 10.41
C HIS A 305 14.10 -3.19 10.88
N VAL A 306 14.09 -4.19 9.98
CA VAL A 306 13.70 -5.58 10.28
C VAL A 306 14.89 -6.55 10.35
N GLY A 307 16.13 -6.05 10.22
CA GLY A 307 17.32 -6.90 10.22
C GLY A 307 17.36 -7.90 9.07
N PHE A 308 16.86 -7.48 7.90
CA PHE A 308 16.82 -8.28 6.68
C PHE A 308 17.95 -7.86 5.74
N SER A 309 18.63 -8.82 5.11
CA SER A 309 19.60 -8.55 4.04
C SER A 309 19.44 -9.55 2.91
N TRP A 310 19.71 -9.11 1.69
CA TRP A 310 19.56 -9.94 0.50
C TRP A 310 20.63 -9.61 -0.53
N GLU A 311 20.97 -10.59 -1.37
CA GLU A 311 21.96 -10.45 -2.43
C GLU A 311 21.58 -11.34 -3.62
N ILE A 312 21.79 -10.86 -4.83
CA ILE A 312 21.65 -11.66 -6.05
C ILE A 312 23.02 -12.25 -6.40
N THR A 313 23.13 -13.57 -6.44
CA THR A 313 24.37 -14.30 -6.71
C THR A 313 24.14 -15.51 -7.62
N GLY A 314 25.21 -16.16 -8.06
CA GLY A 314 25.17 -17.39 -8.85
C GLY A 314 25.48 -18.61 -7.98
N VAL A 315 24.55 -19.58 -7.94
CA VAL A 315 24.71 -20.82 -7.18
C VAL A 315 24.54 -22.02 -8.10
N GLU A 316 25.36 -23.06 -7.94
CA GLU A 316 25.23 -24.29 -8.73
C GLU A 316 23.89 -25.01 -8.46
N GLY A 317 23.15 -25.28 -9.54
CA GLY A 317 21.90 -26.01 -9.47
C GLY A 317 21.41 -26.50 -10.84
N ILE A 318 20.29 -27.19 -10.81
CA ILE A 318 19.62 -27.78 -11.97
C ILE A 318 18.25 -27.11 -12.14
N LYS A 319 17.94 -26.67 -13.36
CA LYS A 319 16.65 -26.05 -13.71
C LYS A 319 15.86 -26.87 -14.75
N ARG A 320 16.42 -27.98 -15.24
CA ARG A 320 15.74 -28.88 -16.17
C ARG A 320 15.72 -30.32 -15.68
N ARG A 321 14.59 -31.01 -15.85
CA ARG A 321 14.35 -32.39 -15.37
C ARG A 321 15.42 -33.39 -15.84
N TYR A 322 15.88 -33.26 -17.08
CA TYR A 322 16.80 -34.20 -17.72
C TYR A 322 18.25 -33.70 -17.79
N GLN A 323 18.58 -32.59 -17.11
CA GLN A 323 19.92 -32.04 -17.05
C GLN A 323 20.78 -32.86 -16.06
N THR A 324 21.96 -33.27 -16.50
CA THR A 324 22.88 -34.12 -15.70
C THR A 324 23.97 -33.33 -14.98
N GLN A 325 24.41 -32.20 -15.55
CA GLN A 325 25.43 -31.33 -14.96
C GLN A 325 24.77 -30.10 -14.33
N ALA A 326 25.18 -29.74 -13.11
CA ALA A 326 24.73 -28.50 -12.48
C ALA A 326 25.43 -27.28 -13.12
N PHE A 327 24.71 -26.17 -13.29
CA PHE A 327 25.24 -24.89 -13.78
C PHE A 327 24.89 -23.78 -12.79
N ALA A 328 25.63 -22.67 -12.84
CA ALA A 328 25.31 -21.49 -12.05
C ALA A 328 23.91 -20.95 -12.41
N GLN A 329 23.02 -20.90 -11.41
CA GLN A 329 21.67 -20.33 -11.49
C GLN A 329 21.63 -19.03 -10.70
N LEU A 330 21.04 -17.99 -11.29
CA LEU A 330 20.80 -16.71 -10.62
C LEU A 330 19.85 -16.93 -9.44
N THR A 331 20.28 -16.56 -8.24
CA THR A 331 19.58 -16.85 -6.99
C THR A 331 19.64 -15.65 -6.06
N CYS A 332 18.54 -15.35 -5.39
CA CYS A 332 18.47 -14.33 -4.34
C CYS A 332 18.67 -15.00 -2.98
N VAL A 333 19.84 -14.80 -2.38
CA VAL A 333 20.16 -15.29 -1.04
C VAL A 333 19.69 -14.26 -0.03
N THR A 334 19.00 -14.72 1.01
CA THR A 334 18.37 -13.86 2.02
C THR A 334 18.82 -14.25 3.42
N LYS A 335 19.03 -13.27 4.28
CA LYS A 335 19.27 -13.46 5.72
C LYS A 335 18.24 -12.64 6.48
N SER A 336 17.56 -13.29 7.43
CA SER A 336 16.55 -12.68 8.28
C SER A 336 16.97 -12.77 9.75
N SER A 337 16.79 -11.68 10.48
CA SER A 337 16.90 -11.65 11.94
C SER A 337 15.57 -11.95 12.63
N LEU A 338 14.47 -11.97 11.88
CA LEU A 338 13.16 -12.32 12.40
C LEU A 338 13.09 -13.84 12.64
N PRO A 339 12.34 -14.30 13.67
CA PRO A 339 12.09 -15.73 13.82
C PRO A 339 11.38 -16.26 12.58
N ALA A 340 11.58 -17.55 12.25
CA ALA A 340 10.90 -18.16 11.11
C ALA A 340 9.38 -17.92 11.21
N PRO A 341 8.71 -17.58 10.10
CA PRO A 341 7.27 -17.31 10.11
C PRO A 341 6.52 -18.51 10.70
N MET A 342 5.58 -18.23 11.60
CA MET A 342 4.73 -19.27 12.18
C MET A 342 3.79 -19.79 11.11
N VAL A 343 4.06 -20.99 10.62
CA VAL A 343 3.12 -21.75 9.80
C VAL A 343 1.97 -22.16 10.72
N GLY A 344 0.82 -21.51 10.56
CA GLY A 344 -0.35 -21.78 11.40
C GLY A 344 -0.78 -23.25 11.29
N ALA A 345 -0.87 -23.95 12.42
CA ALA A 345 -1.68 -25.15 12.55
C ALA A 345 -3.15 -24.72 12.73
N ALA A 346 -3.72 -24.02 11.76
CA ALA A 346 -5.14 -23.69 11.76
C ALA A 346 -5.92 -24.86 11.14
N ALA A 347 -6.63 -25.59 12.01
CA ALA A 347 -7.65 -26.60 11.74
C ALA A 347 -7.56 -27.35 10.39
N ALA A 348 -7.08 -28.59 10.44
CA ALA A 348 -7.50 -29.64 9.52
C ALA A 348 -9.01 -29.90 9.73
N GLY A 349 -9.86 -29.01 9.22
CA GLY A 349 -11.24 -29.31 8.91
C GLY A 349 -11.28 -29.90 7.51
N GLU A 350 -11.66 -31.16 7.38
CA GLU A 350 -11.97 -31.77 6.09
C GLU A 350 -13.15 -31.00 5.45
N THR A 351 -12.87 -29.97 4.66
CA THR A 351 -13.84 -29.44 3.71
C THR A 351 -13.84 -30.36 2.49
N THR A 352 -14.63 -31.43 2.59
CA THR A 352 -15.09 -32.20 1.43
C THR A 352 -16.16 -31.37 0.70
N GLY A 353 -15.70 -30.37 -0.03
CA GLY A 353 -16.49 -29.61 -0.98
C GLY A 353 -15.59 -29.25 -2.14
N GLU A 354 -15.91 -29.71 -3.34
CA GLU A 354 -15.32 -29.21 -4.57
C GLU A 354 -15.70 -27.73 -4.71
N ASP A 355 -14.89 -26.84 -4.12
CA ASP A 355 -15.01 -25.41 -4.34
C ASP A 355 -14.56 -25.13 -5.78
N GLU A 356 -15.51 -24.94 -6.69
CA GLU A 356 -15.29 -24.63 -8.11
C GLU A 356 -14.57 -23.27 -8.35
N GLY A 357 -14.11 -22.59 -7.28
CA GLY A 357 -13.35 -21.33 -7.30
C GLY A 357 -11.97 -21.40 -6.63
N ALA A 358 -11.41 -22.59 -6.40
CA ALA A 358 -10.12 -22.76 -5.74
C ALA A 358 -9.00 -21.94 -6.42
N HIS A 359 -8.37 -21.05 -5.64
CA HIS A 359 -7.33 -20.14 -6.10
C HIS A 359 -6.04 -20.90 -6.45
N GLN A 360 -5.70 -20.97 -7.74
CA GLN A 360 -4.59 -21.80 -8.21
C GLN A 360 -3.34 -20.96 -8.48
N ASN A 361 -2.27 -21.22 -7.72
CA ASN A 361 -0.92 -20.92 -8.16
C ASN A 361 -0.60 -21.85 -9.35
N VAL A 362 -0.89 -21.38 -10.56
CA VAL A 362 -0.82 -22.17 -11.80
C VAL A 362 0.60 -22.72 -12.01
N GLN A 363 0.74 -24.04 -11.99
CA GLN A 363 2.04 -24.69 -12.22
C GLN A 363 2.30 -24.88 -13.72
N MET A 364 3.56 -24.80 -14.14
CA MET A 364 3.95 -25.07 -15.54
C MET A 364 3.61 -26.51 -15.94
N ALA A 365 3.82 -27.47 -15.05
CA ALA A 365 3.58 -28.89 -15.34
C ALA A 365 2.09 -29.22 -15.53
N GLU A 366 1.19 -28.42 -14.95
CA GLU A 366 -0.25 -28.55 -15.14
C GLU A 366 -0.69 -28.07 -16.53
N LEU A 367 -0.03 -27.04 -17.06
CA LEU A 367 -0.33 -26.46 -18.37
C LEU A 367 0.34 -27.19 -19.54
N ASP A 368 1.55 -27.71 -19.32
CA ASP A 368 2.33 -28.45 -20.30
C ASP A 368 3.00 -29.66 -19.63
N PRO A 369 2.39 -30.86 -19.71
CA PRO A 369 2.96 -32.09 -19.16
C PRO A 369 4.35 -32.43 -19.72
N ASP A 370 4.68 -31.94 -20.93
CA ASP A 370 5.97 -32.15 -21.58
C ASP A 370 7.02 -31.11 -21.15
N THR A 371 6.68 -30.19 -20.24
CA THR A 371 7.63 -29.20 -19.74
C THR A 371 8.83 -29.87 -19.05
N ASP A 372 10.02 -29.55 -19.55
CA ASP A 372 11.29 -30.01 -19.02
C ASP A 372 11.88 -29.02 -18.00
N VAL A 373 11.28 -27.84 -17.81
CA VAL A 373 11.74 -26.79 -16.91
C VAL A 373 11.15 -27.00 -15.52
N LEU A 374 12.01 -26.93 -14.50
CA LEU A 374 11.61 -27.03 -13.10
C LEU A 374 11.07 -25.69 -12.58
N GLU A 375 10.09 -25.77 -11.67
CA GLU A 375 9.49 -24.62 -11.00
C GLU A 375 10.49 -23.82 -10.18
N SER A 376 11.21 -24.53 -9.32
CA SER A 376 12.30 -24.02 -8.51
C SER A 376 13.60 -24.66 -8.94
N VAL A 377 14.70 -23.91 -8.81
CA VAL A 377 16.04 -24.45 -8.97
C VAL A 377 16.29 -25.53 -7.93
N GLN A 378 16.76 -26.69 -8.36
CA GLN A 378 17.27 -27.72 -7.45
C GLN A 378 18.75 -27.46 -7.21
N TYR A 379 19.09 -26.94 -6.04
CA TYR A 379 20.46 -26.62 -5.67
C TYR A 379 21.25 -27.87 -5.29
N THR A 380 22.55 -27.85 -5.56
CA THR A 380 23.46 -28.93 -5.14
C THR A 380 23.67 -28.95 -3.62
N SER A 381 23.53 -27.79 -2.97
CA SER A 381 23.63 -27.64 -1.50
C SER A 381 22.30 -27.15 -0.94
N ASP A 382 21.86 -27.79 0.15
CA ASP A 382 20.62 -27.44 0.87
C ASP A 382 20.68 -26.05 1.51
N GLU A 383 21.87 -25.48 1.73
CA GLU A 383 22.06 -24.13 2.29
C GLU A 383 21.36 -23.05 1.45
N PHE A 384 21.25 -23.26 0.13
CA PHE A 384 20.66 -22.31 -0.79
C PHE A 384 19.19 -22.60 -1.09
N LYS A 385 18.61 -23.64 -0.48
CA LYS A 385 17.19 -23.92 -0.61
C LYS A 385 16.40 -22.76 0.02
N PRO A 386 15.53 -22.09 -0.73
CA PRO A 386 14.88 -20.90 -0.22
C PRO A 386 13.86 -21.26 0.86
N THR A 387 13.82 -20.44 1.92
CA THR A 387 12.86 -20.56 3.03
C THR A 387 11.74 -19.55 2.89
N VAL A 388 10.63 -19.74 3.60
CA VAL A 388 9.52 -18.78 3.56
C VAL A 388 9.91 -17.47 4.25
N LEU A 389 9.56 -16.35 3.63
CA LEU A 389 9.85 -15.00 4.14
C LEU A 389 8.62 -14.39 4.81
N HIS A 390 8.81 -13.45 5.72
CA HIS A 390 7.72 -12.61 6.24
C HIS A 390 7.20 -11.68 5.15
N ALA A 391 5.94 -11.27 5.25
CA ALA A 391 5.33 -10.44 4.22
C ALA A 391 6.00 -9.06 4.05
N VAL A 392 6.59 -8.49 5.11
CA VAL A 392 7.42 -7.27 5.01
C VAL A 392 8.72 -7.50 4.22
N GLU A 393 9.36 -8.66 4.38
CA GLU A 393 10.58 -9.05 3.65
C GLU A 393 10.27 -9.33 2.18
N GLN A 394 9.13 -9.98 1.92
CA GLN A 394 8.59 -10.13 0.57
C GLN A 394 8.36 -8.76 -0.06
N ALA A 395 7.68 -7.85 0.64
CA ALA A 395 7.44 -6.49 0.16
C ALA A 395 8.73 -5.74 -0.17
N ILE A 396 9.79 -5.87 0.64
CA ILE A 396 11.11 -5.28 0.36
C ILE A 396 11.66 -5.77 -0.99
N LEU A 397 11.67 -7.09 -1.23
CA LEU A 397 12.14 -7.67 -2.48
C LEU A 397 11.29 -7.25 -3.67
N LEU A 398 9.96 -7.20 -3.49
CA LEU A 398 9.03 -6.78 -4.53
C LEU A 398 9.16 -5.29 -4.86
N THR A 399 9.41 -4.42 -3.87
CA THR A 399 9.69 -3.00 -4.13
C THR A 399 10.98 -2.81 -4.91
N LYS A 400 12.05 -3.57 -4.59
CA LYS A 400 13.27 -3.59 -5.42
C LYS A 400 12.96 -4.02 -6.85
N ALA A 401 12.12 -5.03 -7.03
CA ALA A 401 11.67 -5.50 -8.34
C ALA A 401 10.84 -4.46 -9.11
N VAL A 402 9.90 -3.78 -8.46
CA VAL A 402 9.13 -2.66 -9.04
C VAL A 402 10.06 -1.52 -9.44
N ARG A 403 11.00 -1.12 -8.58
CA ARG A 403 11.95 -0.07 -8.91
C ARG A 403 12.81 -0.45 -10.13
N LEU A 404 13.32 -1.68 -10.22
CA LEU A 404 14.03 -2.17 -11.42
C LEU A 404 13.16 -2.01 -12.67
N LEU A 405 11.89 -2.45 -12.58
CA LEU A 405 10.93 -2.36 -13.66
C LEU A 405 10.69 -0.91 -14.11
N LEU A 406 10.53 0.01 -13.16
CA LEU A 406 10.27 1.43 -13.45
C LEU A 406 11.50 2.18 -13.97
N SER A 407 12.70 1.79 -13.53
CA SER A 407 13.96 2.39 -14.00
C SER A 407 14.42 1.89 -15.39
N SER A 408 13.80 0.82 -15.91
CA SER A 408 14.16 0.26 -17.21
C SER A 408 13.67 1.19 -18.33
N ALA A 409 14.61 1.76 -19.08
CA ALA A 409 14.35 2.67 -20.18
C ALA A 409 13.78 1.90 -21.38
N ALA A 410 12.46 1.72 -21.39
CA ALA A 410 11.67 1.38 -22.57
C ALA A 410 12.14 0.14 -23.37
N ASP A 411 11.80 -1.04 -22.88
CA ASP A 411 11.04 -2.09 -23.57
C ASP A 411 11.11 -3.36 -22.70
N ASP A 412 10.11 -4.22 -22.75
CA ASP A 412 10.12 -5.54 -22.07
C ASP A 412 11.24 -6.49 -22.61
N ASP A 413 12.23 -5.93 -23.31
CA ASP A 413 13.35 -6.56 -24.00
C ASP A 413 14.68 -6.52 -23.20
N ASP A 414 14.78 -5.79 -22.08
CA ASP A 414 15.93 -5.93 -21.18
C ASP A 414 15.86 -7.27 -20.44
N ALA A 415 16.36 -8.31 -21.12
CA ALA A 415 16.40 -9.66 -20.62
C ALA A 415 17.18 -9.78 -19.31
N ILE A 416 18.21 -8.96 -19.08
CA ILE A 416 19.01 -9.03 -17.85
C ILE A 416 18.19 -8.51 -16.67
N THR A 417 17.54 -7.37 -16.85
CA THR A 417 16.68 -6.80 -15.80
C THR A 417 15.47 -7.69 -15.54
N MET A 418 14.85 -8.28 -16.57
CA MET A 418 13.75 -9.23 -16.38
C MET A 418 14.18 -10.53 -15.67
N GLU A 419 15.40 -11.02 -15.89
CA GLU A 419 15.95 -12.15 -15.12
C GLU A 419 16.22 -11.75 -13.66
N GLN A 420 16.71 -10.54 -13.40
CA GLN A 420 16.91 -10.02 -12.03
C GLN A 420 15.59 -9.85 -11.27
N ILE A 421 14.58 -9.25 -11.91
CA ILE A 421 13.23 -9.13 -11.36
C ILE A 421 12.66 -10.53 -11.09
N GLY A 422 12.77 -11.45 -12.04
CA GLY A 422 12.29 -12.83 -11.88
C GLY A 422 12.97 -13.55 -10.72
N CYS A 423 14.26 -13.31 -10.49
CA CYS A 423 15.01 -13.85 -9.36
C CYS A 423 14.46 -13.35 -8.01
N LEU A 424 14.22 -12.05 -7.87
CA LEU A 424 13.67 -11.44 -6.66
C LEU A 424 12.23 -11.91 -6.38
N VAL A 425 11.39 -11.92 -7.42
CA VAL A 425 9.97 -12.30 -7.32
C VAL A 425 9.81 -13.78 -6.97
N ASN A 426 10.55 -14.67 -7.62
CA ASN A 426 10.50 -16.10 -7.30
C ASN A 426 10.98 -16.39 -5.88
N ARG A 427 11.93 -15.61 -5.36
CA ARG A 427 12.33 -15.70 -3.95
C ARG A 427 11.23 -15.24 -2.99
N ALA A 428 10.50 -14.18 -3.33
CA ALA A 428 9.40 -13.65 -2.53
C ALA A 428 8.16 -14.57 -2.52
N LEU A 429 7.91 -15.31 -3.60
CA LEU A 429 6.74 -16.17 -3.77
C LEU A 429 6.90 -17.61 -3.24
N VAL A 430 7.96 -17.89 -2.46
CA VAL A 430 8.20 -19.23 -1.88
C VAL A 430 7.15 -19.52 -0.83
N LEU A 431 6.36 -20.58 -1.05
CA LEU A 431 5.35 -21.08 -0.11
C LEU A 431 5.95 -22.17 0.80
N PRO A 432 5.37 -22.42 2.00
CA PRO A 432 5.77 -23.55 2.82
C PRO A 432 5.43 -24.89 2.14
N GLU A 433 6.25 -25.93 2.35
CA GLU A 433 6.16 -27.22 1.64
C GLU A 433 4.82 -27.95 1.76
N ASN A 434 4.04 -27.67 2.81
CA ASN A 434 2.75 -28.32 3.06
C ASN A 434 1.56 -27.58 2.44
N PHE A 435 1.79 -26.44 1.79
CA PHE A 435 0.72 -25.56 1.33
C PHE A 435 0.90 -25.19 -0.14
N ASN A 436 -0.13 -25.51 -0.92
CA ASN A 436 -0.23 -25.11 -2.32
C ASN A 436 -0.98 -23.77 -2.47
N ASP A 437 -1.80 -23.39 -1.48
CA ASP A 437 -2.52 -22.11 -1.44
C ASP A 437 -1.87 -21.14 -0.42
N PRO A 438 -1.53 -19.91 -0.83
CA PRO A 438 -1.01 -18.86 0.07
C PRO A 438 -1.95 -18.48 1.23
N ARG A 439 -3.26 -18.73 1.12
CA ARG A 439 -4.24 -18.49 2.19
C ARG A 439 -4.10 -19.49 3.33
N ASP A 440 -3.84 -20.75 2.98
CA ASP A 440 -3.72 -21.85 3.95
C ASP A 440 -2.38 -21.79 4.68
N ALA A 441 -1.34 -21.29 4.01
CA ALA A 441 0.03 -21.26 4.49
C ALA A 441 0.27 -20.39 5.74
N GLY A 442 -0.57 -19.38 5.99
CA GLY A 442 -0.35 -18.37 7.05
C GLY A 442 0.97 -17.59 6.97
N CYS A 443 1.87 -17.91 6.02
CA CYS A 443 3.23 -17.38 5.93
C CYS A 443 3.43 -16.43 4.74
N SER A 444 2.59 -16.53 3.71
CA SER A 444 2.35 -15.48 2.70
C SER A 444 1.20 -14.57 3.11
N ALA A 445 1.04 -14.34 4.42
CA ALA A 445 -0.15 -13.81 5.12
C ALA A 445 -0.82 -12.55 4.53
N HIS A 446 -0.17 -11.83 3.62
CA HIS A 446 -0.77 -10.69 2.92
C HIS A 446 -1.06 -11.04 1.46
N TRP A 447 -2.33 -11.31 1.18
CA TRP A 447 -2.89 -11.51 -0.17
C TRP A 447 -2.39 -10.48 -1.19
N LEU A 448 -2.34 -9.20 -0.80
CA LEU A 448 -1.91 -8.11 -1.69
C LEU A 448 -0.43 -8.19 -2.07
N VAL A 449 0.44 -8.58 -1.12
CA VAL A 449 1.88 -8.76 -1.38
C VAL A 449 2.07 -9.96 -2.30
N TYR A 450 1.35 -11.05 -2.06
CA TYR A 450 1.39 -12.22 -2.93
C TYR A 450 0.88 -11.90 -4.36
N SER A 451 -0.25 -11.20 -4.47
CA SER A 451 -0.84 -10.77 -5.74
C SER A 451 0.10 -9.85 -6.53
N ALA A 452 0.76 -8.90 -5.84
CA ALA A 452 1.77 -8.05 -6.45
C ALA A 452 2.96 -8.85 -6.98
N GLY A 453 3.41 -9.86 -6.21
CA GLY A 453 4.44 -10.80 -6.65
C GLY A 453 4.01 -11.61 -7.87
N LEU A 454 2.79 -12.13 -7.89
CA LEU A 454 2.24 -12.84 -9.03
C LEU A 454 2.17 -11.94 -10.28
N TRP A 455 1.71 -10.70 -10.13
CA TRP A 455 1.66 -9.75 -11.25
C TRP A 455 3.05 -9.47 -11.83
N LEU A 456 4.06 -9.25 -10.98
CA LEU A 456 5.45 -9.08 -11.41
C LEU A 456 5.99 -10.35 -12.09
N ARG A 457 5.66 -11.54 -11.56
CA ARG A 457 6.06 -12.81 -12.17
C ARG A 457 5.48 -12.94 -13.57
N CYS A 458 4.18 -12.66 -13.74
CA CYS A 458 3.53 -12.66 -15.05
C CYS A 458 4.30 -11.80 -16.07
N ARG A 459 4.72 -10.58 -15.67
CA ARG A 459 5.52 -9.71 -16.53
C ARG A 459 6.85 -10.34 -16.94
N THR A 460 7.61 -10.90 -16.00
CA THR A 460 8.93 -11.50 -16.31
C THR A 460 8.87 -12.76 -17.17
N GLU A 461 7.71 -13.40 -17.23
CA GLU A 461 7.50 -14.69 -17.89
C GLU A 461 6.77 -14.58 -19.23
N PHE A 462 6.03 -13.49 -19.44
CA PHE A 462 5.21 -13.29 -20.63
C PHE A 462 6.02 -13.36 -21.93
N GLY A 463 7.24 -12.81 -21.92
CA GLY A 463 8.15 -12.84 -23.08
C GLY A 463 8.79 -14.21 -23.37
N ARG A 464 8.69 -15.19 -22.46
CA ARG A 464 9.38 -16.49 -22.62
C ARG A 464 8.41 -17.57 -23.07
N VAL A 465 8.75 -18.28 -24.14
CA VAL A 465 7.88 -19.29 -24.78
C VAL A 465 7.35 -20.36 -23.80
N LYS A 466 8.19 -20.86 -22.89
CA LYS A 466 7.83 -21.95 -21.97
C LYS A 466 6.97 -21.52 -20.77
N THR A 467 7.01 -20.24 -20.40
CA THR A 467 6.27 -19.71 -19.23
C THR A 467 5.14 -18.75 -19.63
N ARG A 468 5.02 -18.40 -20.91
CA ARG A 468 4.01 -17.47 -21.41
C ARG A 468 2.58 -17.92 -21.09
N ASN A 469 2.28 -19.20 -21.24
CA ASN A 469 0.95 -19.74 -20.92
C ASN A 469 0.66 -19.57 -19.43
N ARG A 470 1.62 -19.91 -18.56
CA ARG A 470 1.50 -19.69 -17.11
C ARG A 470 1.23 -18.23 -16.79
N ALA A 471 2.01 -17.32 -17.35
CA ALA A 471 1.82 -15.88 -17.15
C ALA A 471 0.40 -15.42 -17.52
N ALA A 472 -0.15 -15.92 -18.64
CA ALA A 472 -1.50 -15.58 -19.07
C ALA A 472 -2.59 -16.13 -18.14
N PHE A 473 -2.53 -17.41 -17.77
CA PHE A 473 -3.51 -18.04 -16.87
C PHE A 473 -3.44 -17.45 -15.46
N GLN A 474 -2.23 -17.17 -14.96
CA GLN A 474 -2.04 -16.54 -13.66
C GLN A 474 -2.55 -15.10 -13.63
N LEU A 475 -2.35 -14.34 -14.72
CA LEU A 475 -2.94 -13.00 -14.83
C LEU A 475 -4.47 -13.07 -14.85
N GLN A 476 -5.04 -14.05 -15.55
CA GLN A 476 -6.49 -14.28 -15.55
C GLN A 476 -7.00 -14.64 -14.14
N ALA A 477 -6.30 -15.50 -13.41
CA ALA A 477 -6.63 -15.83 -12.03
C ALA A 477 -6.66 -14.58 -11.12
N LEU A 478 -5.69 -13.66 -11.26
CA LEU A 478 -5.69 -12.39 -10.54
C LEU A 478 -6.90 -11.50 -10.88
N VAL A 479 -7.32 -11.48 -12.15
CA VAL A 479 -8.49 -10.72 -12.60
C VAL A 479 -9.78 -11.31 -12.04
N ASP A 480 -9.87 -12.64 -11.97
CA ASP A 480 -11.05 -13.32 -11.43
C ASP A 480 -11.13 -13.12 -9.91
N GLN A 481 -10.00 -13.22 -9.20
CA GLN A 481 -9.91 -12.94 -7.76
C GLN A 481 -10.29 -11.50 -7.39
N TYR A 482 -10.00 -10.53 -8.23
CA TYR A 482 -10.46 -9.15 -8.01
C TYR A 482 -11.99 -9.04 -7.99
N LYS A 483 -12.69 -9.94 -8.69
CA LYS A 483 -14.16 -9.98 -8.78
C LYS A 483 -14.80 -10.94 -7.77
N ASP A 484 -14.01 -11.75 -7.08
CA ASP A 484 -14.54 -12.68 -6.08
C ASP A 484 -15.19 -11.89 -4.95
N LYS A 485 -16.48 -12.20 -4.72
CA LYS A 485 -17.18 -11.72 -3.54
C LYS A 485 -16.58 -12.43 -2.33
N LEU A 486 -16.43 -11.70 -1.22
CA LEU A 486 -16.06 -12.33 0.05
C LEU A 486 -17.02 -13.52 0.30
N PRO A 487 -16.51 -14.68 0.75
CA PRO A 487 -17.39 -15.67 1.34
C PRO A 487 -18.15 -14.96 2.46
N GLU A 488 -19.48 -15.04 2.43
CA GLU A 488 -20.30 -14.54 3.53
C GLU A 488 -19.83 -15.27 4.79
N ASP A 489 -19.51 -14.53 5.85
CA ASP A 489 -19.29 -15.13 7.16
C ASP A 489 -20.60 -15.87 7.51
N GLU A 490 -20.66 -17.19 7.29
CA GLU A 490 -21.71 -18.05 7.80
C GLU A 490 -21.58 -18.09 9.33
N GLY A 491 -21.99 -17.00 9.98
CA GLY A 491 -21.71 -16.74 11.38
C GLY A 491 -22.55 -15.60 11.92
N GLY A 492 -23.85 -15.62 11.65
CA GLY A 492 -24.84 -14.68 12.19
C GLY A 492 -26.16 -15.37 12.52
N ALA A 493 -26.13 -16.27 13.50
CA ALA A 493 -27.32 -16.73 14.23
C ALA A 493 -27.25 -16.21 15.67
#